data_AF-A0A3N8R2D8-F1
#
_entry.id   AF-A0A3N8R2D8-F1
#
_cell.length_a   1.000
_cell.length_b   1.000
_cell.length_c   1.000
_cell.angle_alpha   90.00
_cell.angle_beta   90.00
_cell.angle_gamma   90.00
#
_symmetry.space_group_name_H-M   'P 1'
#
loop_
_entity.id
_entity.type
_entity.pdbx_description
1 polymer ?
#
loop_
_entity_poly.entity_id
_entity_poly.type
_entity_poly.pdbx_seq_one_letter_code
_entity_poly.pdbx_strand_id
1 'polypeptide(L)'
;MRIDVQHSQHDIDDELDTLYARLYQPGHRLHGLPAVALGRSGLIVRHREADGEYFLYVEDPAARQLTGYTVFNRLPEIPRRADRYLRAPHTRLRGSAQRKGLATTLYRWGLDAGLCLISGARQSVGAAQLWTALAQDYRHGFVDIDGRALRYLGETVDDDVHGALHTRRLMLGHGWEIGEFARAAGMAGAARAPVR
;
A
#
# COMPACT_ATOMS: atom_id res chain seq x y z
N MET A 1 -3.04 18.08 -7.96
CA MET A 1 -2.01 18.76 -7.14
C MET A 1 -2.01 18.10 -5.77
N ARG A 2 -1.03 17.25 -5.46
CA ARG A 2 -0.84 16.66 -4.12
C ARG A 2 0.35 17.40 -3.53
N ILE A 3 0.08 18.28 -2.55
CA ILE A 3 1.14 19.00 -1.83
C ILE A 3 1.79 17.96 -0.92
N ASP A 4 3.09 17.68 -1.13
CA ASP A 4 3.88 16.86 -0.22
C ASP A 4 4.09 17.63 1.07
N VAL A 5 3.10 17.56 1.97
CA VAL A 5 3.26 18.02 3.35
C VAL A 5 4.13 16.98 4.05
N GLN A 6 5.36 17.36 4.40
CA GLN A 6 6.13 16.61 5.39
C GLN A 6 5.40 16.75 6.73
N HIS A 7 4.72 15.70 7.16
CA HIS A 7 4.06 15.70 8.46
C HIS A 7 5.13 15.44 9.51
N SER A 8 5.19 16.28 10.53
CA SER A 8 6.01 15.97 11.71
C SER A 8 5.47 14.71 12.39
N GLN A 9 6.31 14.03 13.18
CA GLN A 9 5.83 12.88 13.95
C GLN A 9 4.69 13.27 14.91
N HIS A 10 4.70 14.51 15.40
CA HIS A 10 3.65 15.05 16.25
C HIS A 10 2.31 15.14 15.50
N ASP A 11 2.31 15.63 14.26
CA ASP A 11 1.09 15.70 13.43
C ASP A 11 0.50 14.31 13.17
N ILE A 12 1.35 13.29 13.00
CA ILE A 12 0.92 11.90 12.83
C ILE A 12 0.28 11.38 14.12
N ASP A 13 0.89 11.66 15.27
CA ASP A 13 0.40 11.20 16.56
C ASP A 13 -0.97 11.81 16.89
N ASP A 14 -1.14 13.13 16.66
CA ASP A 14 -2.40 13.85 16.84
C ASP A 14 -3.50 13.36 15.88
N GLU A 15 -3.14 13.07 14.62
CA GLU A 15 -4.04 12.45 13.65
C GLU A 15 -4.55 11.09 14.16
N LEU A 16 -3.65 10.26 14.70
CA LEU A 16 -3.98 8.94 15.21
C LEU A 16 -4.84 9.01 16.48
N ASP A 17 -4.62 9.99 17.36
CA ASP A 17 -5.49 10.24 18.51
C ASP A 17 -6.90 10.65 18.09
N THR A 18 -7.01 11.54 17.10
CA THR A 18 -8.29 11.96 16.52
C THR A 18 -9.04 10.78 15.90
N LEU A 19 -8.34 9.91 15.16
CA LEU A 19 -8.93 8.72 14.57
C LEU A 19 -9.36 7.69 15.64
N TYR A 20 -8.57 7.53 16.69
CA TYR A 20 -8.89 6.63 17.80
C TYR A 20 -10.17 7.08 18.51
N ALA A 21 -10.31 8.37 18.85
CA ALA A 21 -11.54 8.91 19.43
C ALA A 21 -12.78 8.63 18.56
N ARG A 22 -12.63 8.77 17.24
CA ARG A 22 -13.69 8.50 16.24
C ARG A 22 -14.10 7.04 16.10
N LEU A 23 -13.20 6.08 16.41
CA LEU A 23 -13.53 4.64 16.45
C LEU A 23 -14.48 4.31 17.61
N TYR A 24 -14.46 5.12 18.66
CA TYR A 24 -15.23 4.91 19.89
C TYR A 24 -16.37 5.92 20.08
N GLN A 25 -16.60 6.80 19.10
CA GLN A 25 -17.69 7.78 19.14
C GLN A 25 -18.97 7.22 18.51
N PRO A 26 -20.04 6.94 19.28
CA PRO A 26 -21.31 6.47 18.71
C PRO A 26 -21.84 7.41 17.63
N GLY A 27 -22.38 6.84 16.55
CA GLY A 27 -22.90 7.59 15.40
C GLY A 27 -21.83 8.06 14.41
N HIS A 28 -20.54 7.97 14.74
CA HIS A 28 -19.48 8.25 13.76
C HIS A 28 -19.25 7.05 12.82
N ARG A 29 -18.91 7.30 11.56
CA ARG A 29 -18.72 6.25 10.51
C ARG A 29 -17.60 5.23 10.77
N LEU A 30 -16.72 5.53 11.73
CA LEU A 30 -15.64 4.62 12.17
C LEU A 30 -16.06 3.81 13.40
N HIS A 31 -17.20 4.11 14.01
CA HIS A 31 -17.65 3.38 15.18
C HIS A 31 -18.14 1.97 14.81
N GLY A 32 -17.76 0.98 15.61
CA GLY A 32 -18.21 -0.40 15.44
C GLY A 32 -17.62 -1.11 14.21
N LEU A 33 -16.48 -0.65 13.67
CA LEU A 33 -15.82 -1.34 12.57
C LEU A 33 -15.44 -2.78 12.95
N PRO A 34 -15.55 -3.74 12.01
CA PRO A 34 -15.09 -5.10 12.18
C PRO A 34 -13.64 -5.15 12.67
N ALA A 35 -13.35 -6.08 13.57
CA ALA A 35 -12.06 -6.22 14.24
C ALA A 35 -11.48 -7.60 13.98
N VAL A 36 -10.19 -7.65 13.62
CA VAL A 36 -9.44 -8.90 13.44
C VAL A 36 -8.14 -8.80 14.23
N ALA A 37 -7.78 -9.84 14.98
CA ALA A 37 -6.51 -9.89 15.69
C ALA A 37 -5.34 -9.94 14.69
N LEU A 38 -4.32 -9.10 14.90
CA LEU A 38 -3.12 -9.07 14.07
C LEU A 38 -2.12 -10.13 14.55
N GLY A 39 -2.37 -11.38 14.18
CA GLY A 39 -1.56 -12.52 14.62
C GLY A 39 -1.51 -12.62 16.15
N ARG A 40 -0.30 -12.83 16.70
CA ARG A 40 -0.07 -12.94 18.16
C ARG A 40 0.46 -11.64 18.79
N SER A 41 0.40 -10.51 18.08
CA SER A 41 0.98 -9.25 18.54
C SER A 41 0.21 -8.55 19.67
N GLY A 42 -1.03 -8.99 19.94
CA GLY A 42 -1.96 -8.27 20.80
C GLY A 42 -2.61 -7.05 20.13
N LEU A 43 -2.20 -6.70 18.91
CA LEU A 43 -2.80 -5.62 18.13
C LEU A 43 -4.08 -6.10 17.42
N ILE A 44 -4.98 -5.15 17.16
CA ILE A 44 -6.24 -5.37 16.44
C ILE A 44 -6.24 -4.53 15.18
N VAL A 45 -6.66 -5.10 14.05
CA VAL A 45 -6.97 -4.35 12.84
C VAL A 45 -8.46 -4.10 12.76
N ARG A 46 -8.86 -2.83 12.79
CA ARG A 46 -10.19 -2.36 12.42
C ARG A 46 -10.19 -2.06 10.92
N HIS A 47 -11.15 -2.58 10.17
CA HIS A 47 -11.13 -2.39 8.72
C HIS A 47 -12.46 -1.90 8.15
N ARG A 48 -12.37 -1.22 7.00
CA ARG A 48 -13.52 -0.87 6.15
C ARG A 48 -13.09 -0.70 4.71
N GLU A 49 -14.06 -0.80 3.83
CA GLU A 49 -13.94 -0.39 2.43
C GLU A 49 -14.80 0.86 2.19
N ALA A 50 -14.27 1.83 1.46
CA ALA A 50 -15.02 3.00 1.01
C ALA A 50 -14.49 3.46 -0.35
N ASP A 51 -15.38 3.71 -1.31
CA ASP A 51 -15.04 4.15 -2.67
C ASP A 51 -14.01 3.26 -3.42
N GLY A 52 -13.96 1.97 -3.04
CA GLY A 52 -13.02 0.97 -3.56
C GLY A 52 -11.62 1.03 -2.93
N GLU A 53 -11.42 1.84 -1.90
CA GLU A 53 -10.21 1.89 -1.07
C GLU A 53 -10.39 1.04 0.19
N TYR A 54 -9.31 0.40 0.63
CA TYR A 54 -9.33 -0.40 1.86
C TYR A 54 -8.58 0.33 2.96
N PHE A 55 -9.25 0.54 4.10
CA PHE A 55 -8.71 1.22 5.26
C PHE A 55 -8.48 0.20 6.38
N LEU A 56 -7.23 0.10 6.85
CA LEU A 56 -6.84 -0.73 7.98
C LEU A 56 -6.31 0.17 9.09
N TYR A 57 -7.02 0.25 10.22
CA TYR A 57 -6.59 0.97 11.42
C TYR A 57 -6.05 -0.04 12.42
N VAL A 58 -4.81 0.15 12.87
CA VAL A 58 -4.16 -0.76 13.83
C VAL A 58 -4.28 -0.18 15.22
N GLU A 59 -5.03 -0.87 16.05
CA GLU A 59 -5.29 -0.55 17.44
C GLU A 59 -4.37 -1.36 18.36
N ASP A 60 -3.83 -0.69 19.37
CA ASP A 60 -3.18 -1.30 20.54
C ASP A 60 -4.13 -1.16 21.74
N PRO A 61 -4.86 -2.22 22.10
CA PRO A 61 -5.80 -2.18 23.21
C PRO A 61 -5.14 -1.95 24.57
N ALA A 62 -3.89 -2.42 24.74
CA ALA A 62 -3.17 -2.26 26.01
C ALA A 62 -2.78 -0.80 26.25
N ALA A 63 -2.35 -0.10 25.19
CA ALA A 63 -2.05 1.32 25.24
C ALA A 63 -3.28 2.22 25.00
N ARG A 64 -4.45 1.65 24.69
CA ARG A 64 -5.70 2.37 24.38
C ARG A 64 -5.49 3.46 23.31
N GLN A 65 -4.85 3.10 22.21
CA GLN A 65 -4.52 4.02 21.12
C GLN A 65 -4.52 3.34 19.76
N LEU A 66 -4.50 4.14 18.68
CA LEU A 66 -4.08 3.66 17.37
C LEU A 66 -2.56 3.67 17.26
N THR A 67 -1.98 2.53 16.91
CA THR A 67 -0.57 2.35 16.56
C THR A 67 -0.25 2.95 15.19
N GLY A 68 -1.23 2.96 14.29
CA GLY A 68 -1.11 3.47 12.94
C GLY A 68 -2.27 3.06 12.05
N TYR A 69 -2.18 3.36 10.77
CA TYR A 69 -3.12 2.87 9.77
C TYR A 69 -2.42 2.70 8.40
N THR A 70 -3.00 1.84 7.55
CA THR A 70 -2.68 1.74 6.13
C THR A 70 -3.96 1.94 5.32
N VAL A 71 -3.89 2.78 4.29
CA VAL A 71 -4.93 2.88 3.26
C VAL A 71 -4.38 2.33 1.96
N PHE A 72 -5.05 1.34 1.39
CA PHE A 72 -4.82 0.87 0.04
C PHE A 72 -5.64 1.75 -0.90
N ASN A 73 -5.03 2.85 -1.36
CA ASN A 73 -5.71 3.85 -2.17
C ASN A 73 -5.91 3.37 -3.59
N ARG A 74 -6.94 3.89 -4.23
CA ARG A 74 -7.09 3.82 -5.69
C ARG A 74 -6.13 4.79 -6.36
N LEU A 75 -5.87 4.56 -7.65
CA LEU A 75 -5.03 5.44 -8.45
C LEU A 75 -5.85 5.98 -9.62
N PRO A 76 -6.42 7.20 -9.54
CA PRO A 76 -7.15 7.78 -10.66
C PRO A 76 -6.28 8.02 -11.91
N GLU A 77 -4.96 8.01 -11.76
CA GLU A 77 -3.96 8.18 -12.82
C GLU A 77 -3.62 6.91 -13.61
N ILE A 78 -4.17 5.73 -13.29
CA ILE A 78 -3.94 4.49 -14.06
C ILE A 78 -5.17 4.09 -14.90
N PRO A 79 -5.05 3.12 -15.84
CA PRO A 79 -6.22 2.64 -16.58
C PRO A 79 -7.31 2.10 -15.64
N ARG A 80 -8.59 2.39 -15.93
CA ARG A 80 -9.75 1.87 -15.15
C ARG A 80 -9.76 0.35 -14.99
N ARG A 81 -9.19 -0.39 -15.95
CA ARG A 81 -9.02 -1.85 -15.88
C ARG A 81 -7.98 -2.28 -14.84
N ALA A 82 -6.89 -1.52 -14.68
CA ALA A 82 -5.85 -1.76 -13.69
C ALA A 82 -6.30 -1.41 -12.28
N ASP A 83 -7.09 -0.34 -12.15
CA ASP A 83 -7.68 0.12 -10.89
C ASP A 83 -8.59 -0.92 -10.20
N ARG A 84 -8.97 -2.02 -10.86
CA ARG A 84 -9.69 -3.13 -10.21
C ARG A 84 -8.79 -4.00 -9.33
N TYR A 85 -7.50 -4.07 -9.67
CA TYR A 85 -6.55 -5.02 -9.08
C TYR A 85 -5.42 -4.34 -8.33
N LEU A 86 -5.15 -3.07 -8.65
CA LEU A 86 -3.98 -2.34 -8.20
C LEU A 86 -4.34 -1.30 -7.13
N ARG A 87 -3.56 -1.25 -6.06
CA ARG A 87 -3.69 -0.23 -5.00
C ARG A 87 -2.35 0.40 -4.64
N ALA A 88 -2.39 1.67 -4.26
CA ALA A 88 -1.24 2.40 -3.73
C ALA A 88 -1.35 2.45 -2.20
N PRO A 89 -0.60 1.59 -1.48
CA PRO A 89 -0.67 1.59 -0.03
C PRO A 89 0.03 2.81 0.55
N HIS A 90 -0.65 3.50 1.46
CA HIS A 90 -0.15 4.65 2.21
C HIS A 90 -0.27 4.35 3.70
N THR A 91 0.86 4.33 4.41
CA THR A 91 0.91 3.94 5.81
C THR A 91 1.40 5.10 6.68
N ARG A 92 0.70 5.35 7.78
CA ARG A 92 1.14 6.26 8.85
C ARG A 92 1.20 5.49 10.16
N LEU A 93 2.34 5.54 10.84
CA LEU A 93 2.58 4.85 12.10
C LEU A 93 3.09 5.84 13.14
N ARG A 94 2.69 5.64 14.39
CA ARG A 94 3.36 6.28 15.53
C ARG A 94 4.84 5.94 15.52
N GLY A 95 5.68 6.87 15.99
CA GLY A 95 7.12 6.65 16.07
C GLY A 95 7.49 5.38 16.85
N SER A 96 6.75 5.10 17.92
CA SER A 96 6.91 3.89 18.75
C SER A 96 6.58 2.57 18.03
N ALA A 97 5.89 2.63 16.89
CA ALA A 97 5.48 1.48 16.09
C ALA A 97 6.32 1.27 14.82
N GLN A 98 7.10 2.27 14.44
CA GLN A 98 7.96 2.20 13.26
C GLN A 98 9.07 1.15 13.48
N ARG A 99 9.57 0.57 12.37
CA ARG A 99 10.64 -0.44 12.36
C ARG A 99 10.32 -1.73 13.13
N LYS A 100 9.05 -1.99 13.46
CA LYS A 100 8.56 -3.24 14.07
C LYS A 100 7.88 -4.19 13.08
N GLY A 101 8.07 -3.97 11.78
CA GLY A 101 7.48 -4.82 10.73
C GLY A 101 5.98 -4.62 10.48
N LEU A 102 5.32 -3.68 11.16
CA LEU A 102 3.86 -3.51 11.07
C LEU A 102 3.39 -3.21 9.64
N ALA A 103 4.03 -2.26 8.95
CA ALA A 103 3.72 -1.95 7.55
C ALA A 103 3.93 -3.17 6.63
N THR A 104 5.01 -3.92 6.84
CA THR A 104 5.28 -5.16 6.09
C THR A 104 4.15 -6.17 6.28
N THR A 105 3.72 -6.40 7.52
CA THR A 105 2.61 -7.33 7.82
C THR A 105 1.32 -6.91 7.11
N LEU A 106 0.99 -5.61 7.12
CA LEU A 106 -0.22 -5.10 6.46
C LEU A 106 -0.12 -5.22 4.93
N TYR A 107 1.05 -4.99 4.33
CA TYR A 107 1.23 -5.10 2.89
C TYR A 107 1.16 -6.56 2.45
N ARG A 108 1.79 -7.47 3.21
CA ARG A 108 1.69 -8.91 3.00
C ARG A 108 0.25 -9.40 3.08
N TRP A 109 -0.54 -8.94 4.06
CA TRP A 109 -1.96 -9.28 4.13
C TRP A 109 -2.72 -9.01 2.82
N GLY A 110 -2.50 -7.84 2.20
CA GLY A 110 -3.11 -7.52 0.90
C GLY A 110 -2.56 -8.39 -0.23
N LEU A 111 -1.24 -8.53 -0.31
CA LEU A 111 -0.58 -9.32 -1.35
C LEU A 111 -0.98 -10.80 -1.28
N ASP A 112 -1.00 -11.39 -0.09
CA ASP A 112 -1.39 -12.79 0.14
C ASP A 112 -2.85 -13.05 -0.25
N ALA A 113 -3.71 -12.03 -0.11
CA ALA A 113 -5.10 -12.08 -0.56
C ALA A 113 -5.26 -11.86 -2.09
N GLY A 114 -4.16 -11.70 -2.83
CA GLY A 114 -4.17 -11.51 -4.29
C GLY A 114 -4.28 -10.06 -4.76
N LEU A 115 -4.20 -9.07 -3.85
CA LEU A 115 -4.18 -7.65 -4.21
C LEU A 115 -2.81 -7.27 -4.79
N CYS A 116 -2.78 -6.60 -5.93
CA CYS A 116 -1.52 -6.05 -6.46
C CYS A 116 -1.27 -4.65 -5.87
N LEU A 117 -0.01 -4.34 -5.61
CA LEU A 117 0.41 -3.07 -5.04
C LEU A 117 1.29 -2.29 -6.01
N ILE A 118 1.16 -0.97 -6.01
CA ILE A 118 2.06 -0.06 -6.73
C ILE A 118 2.63 0.99 -5.78
N SER A 119 3.91 1.30 -5.93
CA SER A 119 4.56 2.31 -5.10
C SER A 119 3.99 3.70 -5.35
N GLY A 120 4.28 4.63 -4.44
CA GLY A 120 4.08 6.05 -4.68
C GLY A 120 5.19 6.64 -5.58
N ALA A 121 4.97 7.87 -6.04
CA ALA A 121 5.91 8.59 -6.90
C ALA A 121 7.20 8.99 -6.22
N ARG A 122 7.11 9.27 -4.93
CA ARG A 122 8.23 9.56 -4.05
C ARG A 122 8.12 8.62 -2.87
N GLN A 123 9.24 7.99 -2.53
CA GLN A 123 9.30 7.07 -1.41
C GLN A 123 10.30 7.59 -0.39
N SER A 124 9.96 7.47 0.89
CA SER A 124 10.96 7.60 1.94
C SER A 124 11.96 6.44 1.86
N VAL A 125 13.13 6.59 2.47
CA VAL A 125 14.13 5.52 2.58
C VAL A 125 13.51 4.26 3.21
N GLY A 126 12.71 4.42 4.27
CA GLY A 126 12.03 3.29 4.92
C GLY A 126 10.99 2.62 4.02
N ALA A 127 10.27 3.38 3.20
CA ALA A 127 9.38 2.81 2.20
C ALA A 127 10.17 2.02 1.15
N ALA A 128 11.23 2.60 0.57
CA ALA A 128 12.06 1.92 -0.43
C ALA A 128 12.62 0.59 0.10
N GLN A 129 13.12 0.57 1.35
CA GLN A 129 13.59 -0.64 2.03
C GLN A 129 12.48 -1.70 2.19
N LEU A 130 11.28 -1.29 2.60
CA LEU A 130 10.12 -2.18 2.71
C LEU A 130 9.77 -2.80 1.36
N TRP A 131 9.75 -2.01 0.29
CA TRP A 131 9.43 -2.50 -1.06
C TRP A 131 10.50 -3.48 -1.56
N THR A 132 11.77 -3.23 -1.25
CA THR A 132 12.87 -4.16 -1.57
C THR A 132 12.78 -5.46 -0.79
N ALA A 133 12.43 -5.40 0.50
CA ALA A 133 12.23 -6.61 1.30
C ALA A 133 11.07 -7.46 0.77
N LEU A 134 9.92 -6.83 0.45
CA LEU A 134 8.77 -7.56 -0.11
C LEU A 134 9.08 -8.21 -1.46
N ALA A 135 9.89 -7.56 -2.31
CA ALA A 135 10.25 -8.11 -3.62
C ALA A 135 11.10 -9.39 -3.57
N GLN A 136 11.58 -9.80 -2.39
CA GLN A 136 12.20 -11.10 -2.19
C GLN A 136 11.18 -12.24 -2.18
N ASP A 137 9.93 -11.95 -1.76
CA ASP A 137 8.88 -12.95 -1.58
C ASP A 137 7.77 -12.88 -2.64
N TYR A 138 7.60 -11.71 -3.27
CA TYR A 138 6.54 -11.48 -4.26
C TYR A 138 7.09 -11.16 -5.64
N ARG A 139 6.40 -11.64 -6.68
CA ARG A 139 6.70 -11.25 -8.06
C ARG A 139 6.53 -9.74 -8.19
N HIS A 140 7.47 -9.11 -8.88
CA HIS A 140 7.52 -7.67 -8.97
C HIS A 140 8.12 -7.23 -10.31
N GLY A 141 8.06 -5.93 -10.54
CA GLY A 141 8.84 -5.27 -11.57
C GLY A 141 8.59 -3.78 -11.55
N PHE A 142 9.10 -3.09 -12.55
CA PHE A 142 8.93 -1.67 -12.71
C PHE A 142 7.95 -1.37 -13.83
N VAL A 143 7.18 -0.31 -13.61
CA VAL A 143 6.21 0.19 -14.55
C VAL A 143 6.36 1.69 -14.70
N ASP A 144 6.10 2.17 -15.90
CA ASP A 144 5.95 3.57 -16.23
C ASP A 144 4.46 3.93 -16.26
N ILE A 145 4.11 5.03 -15.59
CA ILE A 145 2.77 5.64 -15.64
C ILE A 145 2.86 6.99 -16.33
N ASP A 146 2.40 7.04 -17.58
CA ASP A 146 2.31 8.26 -18.36
C ASP A 146 0.98 8.32 -19.13
N GLY A 147 0.33 9.49 -19.15
CA GLY A 147 -0.93 9.68 -19.89
C GLY A 147 -2.06 8.69 -19.52
N ARG A 148 -2.07 8.16 -18.29
CA ARG A 148 -2.92 7.03 -17.84
C ARG A 148 -2.63 5.68 -18.48
N ALA A 149 -1.55 5.53 -19.23
CA ALA A 149 -1.05 4.25 -19.66
C ALA A 149 -0.22 3.61 -18.54
N LEU A 150 -0.24 2.28 -18.48
CA LEU A 150 0.63 1.48 -17.62
C LEU A 150 1.53 0.65 -18.53
N ARG A 151 2.84 0.85 -18.46
CA ARG A 151 3.81 0.16 -19.32
C ARG A 151 4.81 -0.58 -18.46
N TYR A 152 4.97 -1.88 -18.71
CA TYR A 152 5.97 -2.70 -18.04
C TYR A 152 7.37 -2.36 -18.55
N LEU A 153 8.30 -2.18 -17.62
CA LEU A 153 9.70 -1.84 -17.90
C LEU A 153 10.64 -3.03 -17.70
N GLY A 154 10.21 -4.07 -16.98
CA GLY A 154 11.03 -5.22 -16.60
C GLY A 154 11.16 -5.36 -15.10
N GLU A 155 11.87 -6.40 -14.65
CA GLU A 155 12.14 -6.65 -13.22
C GLU A 155 13.18 -5.68 -12.65
N THR A 156 14.08 -5.18 -13.51
CA THR A 156 15.14 -4.22 -13.20
C THR A 156 15.09 -3.07 -14.18
N VAL A 157 15.49 -1.88 -13.73
CA VAL A 157 15.64 -0.68 -14.55
C VAL A 157 16.92 0.04 -14.13
N ASP A 158 17.47 0.86 -15.03
CA ASP A 158 18.62 1.71 -14.74
C ASP A 158 18.30 2.76 -13.65
N ASP A 159 19.31 3.25 -12.93
CA ASP A 159 19.13 4.12 -11.76
C ASP A 159 18.41 5.44 -12.08
N ASP A 160 18.66 6.01 -13.26
CA ASP A 160 17.99 7.22 -13.75
C ASP A 160 16.50 6.97 -14.01
N VAL A 161 16.16 5.82 -14.59
CA VAL A 161 14.78 5.36 -14.79
C VAL A 161 14.12 5.05 -13.44
N HIS A 162 14.82 4.41 -12.52
CA HIS A 162 14.34 4.10 -11.17
C HIS A 162 13.95 5.38 -10.40
N GLY A 163 14.75 6.44 -10.54
CA GLY A 163 14.51 7.73 -9.90
C GLY A 163 13.44 8.60 -10.56
N ALA A 164 12.93 8.21 -11.74
CA ALA A 164 11.99 9.03 -12.49
C ALA A 164 10.60 9.09 -11.83
N LEU A 165 9.98 10.27 -11.85
CA LEU A 165 8.68 10.52 -11.20
C LEU A 165 7.52 9.73 -11.81
N HIS A 166 7.65 9.09 -12.97
CA HIS A 166 6.62 8.21 -13.56
C HIS A 166 6.91 6.73 -13.33
N THR A 167 8.13 6.36 -12.94
CA THR A 167 8.50 4.98 -12.64
C THR A 167 7.97 4.59 -11.28
N ARG A 168 7.30 3.44 -11.22
CA ARG A 168 6.80 2.83 -10.00
C ARG A 168 7.25 1.39 -9.92
N ARG A 169 7.39 0.91 -8.69
CA ARG A 169 7.49 -0.52 -8.45
C ARG A 169 6.10 -1.11 -8.37
N LEU A 170 5.85 -2.14 -9.17
CA LEU A 170 4.68 -3.00 -9.14
C LEU A 170 5.02 -4.27 -8.36
N MET A 171 4.12 -4.68 -7.47
CA MET A 171 4.18 -5.95 -6.75
C MET A 171 2.88 -6.71 -6.99
N LEU A 172 2.99 -7.97 -7.37
CA LEU A 172 1.84 -8.82 -7.64
C LEU A 172 1.43 -9.56 -6.38
N GLY A 173 0.12 -9.57 -6.13
CA GLY A 173 -0.44 -10.44 -5.11
C GLY A 173 -0.31 -11.91 -5.49
N HIS A 174 -0.45 -12.79 -4.50
CA HIS A 174 -0.41 -14.22 -4.69
C HIS A 174 -1.41 -14.69 -5.76
N GLY A 175 -0.99 -15.64 -6.59
CA GLY A 175 -1.80 -16.16 -7.69
C GLY A 175 -1.74 -15.37 -9.00
N TRP A 176 -1.00 -14.25 -9.06
CA TRP A 176 -0.81 -13.50 -10.30
C TRP A 176 0.54 -13.78 -10.97
N GLU A 177 0.51 -14.01 -12.28
CA GLU A 177 1.67 -13.89 -13.16
C GLU A 177 1.72 -12.52 -13.85
N ILE A 178 2.93 -12.04 -14.19
CA ILE A 178 3.12 -10.73 -14.86
C ILE A 178 2.33 -10.63 -16.16
N GLY A 179 2.34 -11.68 -16.99
CA GLY A 179 1.60 -11.70 -18.26
C GLY A 179 0.08 -11.69 -18.07
N GLU A 180 -0.42 -12.37 -17.03
CA GLU A 180 -1.86 -12.42 -16.71
C GLU A 180 -2.34 -11.09 -16.17
N PHE A 181 -1.61 -10.52 -15.21
CA PHE A 181 -1.86 -9.17 -14.71
C PHE A 181 -1.80 -8.17 -15.85
N ALA A 182 -0.78 -8.27 -16.73
CA ALA A 182 -0.64 -7.38 -17.85
C ALA A 182 -1.83 -7.42 -18.80
N ARG A 183 -2.45 -8.58 -19.03
CA ARG A 183 -3.66 -8.69 -19.85
C ARG A 183 -4.87 -8.08 -19.14
N ALA A 184 -5.05 -8.38 -17.85
CA ALA A 184 -6.21 -7.97 -17.06
C ALA A 184 -6.21 -6.46 -16.74
N ALA A 185 -5.08 -5.95 -16.26
CA ALA A 185 -4.83 -4.52 -16.05
C ALA A 185 -4.54 -3.78 -17.35
N GLY A 186 -4.27 -4.54 -18.42
CA GLY A 186 -3.88 -4.06 -19.73
C GLY A 186 -2.69 -3.10 -19.66
N MET A 187 -1.64 -3.66 -19.11
CA MET A 187 -0.30 -3.13 -19.11
C MET A 187 0.36 -3.47 -20.46
N ALA A 188 0.96 -2.48 -21.10
CA ALA A 188 1.74 -2.70 -22.32
C ALA A 188 3.14 -3.25 -22.00
N GLY A 189 3.80 -3.86 -23.00
CA GLY A 189 5.22 -4.23 -22.89
C GLY A 189 5.53 -5.56 -22.17
N ALA A 190 4.55 -6.18 -21.52
CA ALA A 190 4.77 -7.43 -20.76
C ALA A 190 4.92 -8.70 -21.61
N ALA A 191 4.50 -8.69 -22.89
CA ALA A 191 4.60 -9.83 -23.81
C ALA A 191 6.05 -10.20 -24.22
N ARG A 192 7.05 -9.44 -23.73
CA ARG A 192 8.48 -9.61 -24.05
C ARG A 192 9.31 -10.24 -22.93
N ALA A 193 8.76 -10.50 -21.75
CA ALA A 193 9.49 -11.20 -20.70
C ALA A 193 9.54 -12.69 -21.02
N PRO A 194 10.72 -13.31 -21.23
CA PRO A 194 10.81 -14.75 -21.42
C PRO A 194 10.33 -15.45 -20.14
N VAL A 195 9.47 -16.46 -20.31
CA VAL A 195 9.15 -17.42 -19.26
C VAL A 195 10.48 -18.08 -18.87
N ARG A 196 10.89 -17.93 -17.60
CA ARG A 196 11.95 -18.75 -17.02
C ARG A 196 11.36 -20.03 -16.48
#